data_AF-A0A7C5W1J3-F1
#
_entry.id   AF-A0A7C5W1J3-F1
#
_cell.length_a   1.000
_cell.length_b   1.000
_cell.length_c   1.000
_cell.angle_alpha   90.00
_cell.angle_beta   90.00
_cell.angle_gamma   90.00
#
_symmetry.space_group_name_H-M   'P 1'
#
loop_
_entity.id
_entity.type
_entity.pdbx_description
1 polymer ?
#
loop_
_entity_poly.entity_id
_entity_poly.type
_entity_poly.pdbx_seq_one_letter_code
_entity_poly.pdbx_strand_id
1 'polypeptide(L)'
;MIAILVAAILIALGILAVFLSAESGKKDERLLVVMLVGGISIVAGIWLIISTIGIFTIIKKIAGLLLLVFGGFMILKFPDIDVYQPKGYTITGIFIGIICAVIGVYLLLF
;
A
#
# COMPACT_ATOMS: atom_id res chain seq x y z
N MET A 1 -2.09 -12.09 13.54
CA MET A 1 -2.55 -10.71 13.83
C MET A 1 -1.54 -9.95 14.70
N ILE A 2 -1.20 -10.45 15.90
CA ILE A 2 -0.19 -9.83 16.79
C ILE A 2 1.18 -9.69 16.11
N ALA A 3 1.65 -10.70 15.38
CA ALA A 3 2.93 -10.64 14.66
C ALA A 3 3.01 -9.49 13.63
N ILE A 4 1.89 -9.14 12.99
CA ILE A 4 1.82 -8.04 12.01
C ILE A 4 1.89 -6.69 12.72
N LEU A 5 1.20 -6.57 13.86
CA LEU A 5 1.27 -5.40 14.73
C LEU A 5 2.70 -5.17 15.24
N VAL A 6 3.36 -6.22 15.72
CA VAL A 6 4.76 -6.18 16.17
C VAL A 6 5.69 -5.78 15.02
N ALA A 7 5.46 -6.33 13.83
CA ALA A 7 6.24 -5.97 12.64
C ALA A 7 6.05 -4.51 12.22
N ALA A 8 4.82 -3.99 12.26
CA ALA A 8 4.53 -2.59 11.96
C ALA A 8 5.21 -1.65 12.97
N ILE A 9 5.19 -2.00 14.27
CA ILE A 9 5.88 -1.26 15.33
C ILE A 9 7.40 -1.27 15.10
N LEU A 10 7.98 -2.44 14.76
CA LEU A 10 9.41 -2.57 14.44
C LEU A 10 9.83 -1.70 13.25
N ILE A 11 9.02 -1.67 12.19
CA ILE A 11 9.28 -0.82 11.02
C ILE A 11 9.18 0.67 11.41
N ALA A 12 8.13 1.07 12.13
CA ALA A 12 7.93 2.45 12.55
C ALA A 12 9.08 2.95 13.45
N LEU A 13 9.50 2.15 14.43
CA LEU A 13 10.64 2.46 15.30
C LEU A 13 11.95 2.51 14.52
N GLY A 14 12.15 1.59 13.56
CA GLY A 14 13.34 1.58 12.72
C GLY A 14 13.42 2.82 11.81
N ILE A 15 12.31 3.23 11.19
CA ILE A 15 12.24 4.45 10.38
C ILE A 15 12.53 5.68 11.26
N LEU A 16 11.93 5.76 12.44
CA LEU A 16 12.17 6.85 13.38
C LEU A 16 13.64 6.94 13.80
N ALA A 17 14.28 5.80 14.11
CA ALA A 17 15.68 5.74 14.47
C ALA A 17 16.60 6.21 13.34
N VAL A 18 16.31 5.83 12.10
CA VAL A 18 17.06 6.29 10.91
C VAL A 18 16.85 7.79 10.69
N PHE A 19 15.61 8.27 10.81
CA PHE A 19 15.28 9.69 10.63
C PHE A 19 15.98 10.58 11.67
N LEU A 20 15.87 10.25 12.96
CA LEU A 20 16.54 10.97 14.03
C LEU A 20 18.06 10.95 13.88
N SER A 21 18.61 9.83 13.40
CA SER A 21 20.05 9.71 13.16
C SER A 21 20.51 10.59 11.99
N ALA A 22 19.69 10.71 10.93
CA ALA A 22 19.98 11.58 9.79
C ALA A 22 19.89 13.07 10.18
N GLU A 23 18.93 13.45 11.02
CA GLU A 23 18.71 14.84 11.44
C GLU A 23 19.79 15.33 12.42
N SER A 24 20.39 14.43 13.20
CA SER A 24 21.35 14.79 14.26
C SER A 24 22.65 15.41 13.75
N GLY A 25 23.00 15.27 12.45
CA GLY A 25 24.12 15.97 11.78
C GLY A 25 25.54 15.72 12.33
N LYS A 26 25.67 15.05 13.47
CA LYS A 26 26.94 14.73 14.14
C LYS A 26 27.46 13.38 13.65
N LYS A 27 28.73 13.34 13.23
CA LYS A 27 29.45 12.08 13.02
C LYS A 27 29.84 11.51 14.38
N ASP A 28 28.89 10.86 15.03
CA ASP A 28 29.08 10.18 16.30
C ASP A 28 28.92 8.67 16.06
N GLU A 29 29.84 7.85 16.56
CA GLU A 29 29.82 6.39 16.37
C GLU A 29 28.51 5.77 16.91
N ARG A 30 27.93 6.39 17.93
CA ARG A 30 26.63 6.00 18.50
C ARG A 30 25.47 6.19 17.53
N LEU A 31 25.49 7.25 16.72
CA LEU A 31 24.45 7.50 15.71
C LEU A 31 24.52 6.46 14.59
N LEU A 32 25.72 6.04 14.21
CA LEU A 32 25.90 4.92 13.27
C LEU A 32 25.28 3.63 13.79
N VAL A 33 25.47 3.30 15.08
CA VAL A 33 24.86 2.11 15.69
C VAL A 33 23.33 2.22 15.69
N VAL A 34 22.77 3.38 16.04
CA VAL A 34 21.31 3.60 16.01
C VAL A 34 20.75 3.45 14.60
N MET A 35 21.44 3.97 13.59
CA MET A 35 21.03 3.83 12.19
C MET A 35 21.06 2.36 11.73
N LEU A 36 22.07 1.61 12.16
CA LEU A 36 22.24 0.19 11.82
C LEU A 36 21.18 -0.69 12.50
N VAL A 37 20.92 -0.46 13.79
CA VAL A 37 19.85 -1.12 14.55
C VAL A 37 18.48 -0.77 13.97
N GLY A 38 18.27 0.49 13.57
CA GLY A 38 17.05 0.92 12.89
C GLY A 38 16.85 0.19 11.55
N GLY A 39 17.90 0.10 10.74
CA GLY A 39 17.87 -0.66 9.49
C GLY A 39 17.54 -2.14 9.70
N ILE A 40 18.17 -2.80 10.68
CA ILE A 40 17.88 -4.20 11.03
C ILE A 40 16.42 -4.36 11.49
N SER A 41 15.91 -3.41 12.28
CA SER A 41 14.52 -3.44 12.75
C SER A 41 13.51 -3.34 11.61
N ILE A 42 13.78 -2.49 10.61
CA ILE A 42 12.97 -2.39 9.38
C ILE A 42 12.99 -3.73 8.63
N VAL A 43 14.18 -4.28 8.38
CA VAL A 43 14.34 -5.54 7.64
C VAL A 43 13.63 -6.70 8.37
N ALA A 44 13.81 -6.81 9.69
CA ALA A 44 13.16 -7.83 10.51
C ALA A 44 11.63 -7.68 10.49
N GLY A 45 11.10 -6.47 10.55
CA GLY A 45 9.67 -6.20 10.43
C GLY A 45 9.12 -6.57 9.04
N ILE A 46 9.80 -6.18 7.95
CA ILE A 46 9.41 -6.56 6.59
C ILE A 46 9.41 -8.08 6.43
N TRP A 47 10.45 -8.75 6.92
CA TRP A 47 10.56 -10.20 6.89
C TRP A 47 9.41 -10.90 7.64
N LEU A 48 9.06 -10.39 8.83
CA LEU A 48 7.92 -10.88 9.60
C LEU A 48 6.59 -10.72 8.87
N ILE A 49 6.38 -9.60 8.18
CA ILE A 49 5.18 -9.37 7.36
C ILE A 49 5.12 -10.38 6.22
N ILE A 50 6.23 -10.57 5.50
CA ILE A 50 6.34 -11.50 4.38
C ILE A 50 6.08 -12.94 4.83
N SER A 51 6.66 -13.37 5.95
CA SER A 51 6.53 -14.74 6.46
C SER A 51 5.15 -15.05 7.03
N THR A 52 4.45 -14.04 7.58
CA THR A 52 3.14 -14.23 8.21
C THR A 52 1.98 -14.17 7.21
N ILE A 53 2.05 -13.25 6.24
CA ILE A 53 0.93 -12.96 5.32
C ILE A 53 1.12 -13.66 3.97
N GLY A 54 2.37 -13.99 3.61
CA GLY A 54 2.75 -14.43 2.29
C GLY A 54 2.71 -13.27 1.29
N ILE A 55 3.75 -13.14 0.45
CA ILE A 55 3.84 -12.11 -0.60
C ILE A 55 2.58 -12.07 -1.48
N PHE A 56 1.99 -13.24 -1.74
CA PHE A 56 0.82 -13.35 -2.60
C PHE A 56 -0.41 -12.61 -2.05
N THR A 57 -0.63 -12.62 -0.73
CA THR A 57 -1.75 -11.91 -0.11
C THR A 57 -1.53 -10.40 -0.13
N ILE A 58 -0.29 -9.94 0.03
CA ILE A 58 0.06 -8.52 -0.08
C ILE A 58 -0.20 -8.03 -1.52
N ILE A 59 0.26 -8.78 -2.52
CA ILE A 59 0.02 -8.47 -3.93
C ILE A 59 -1.48 -8.44 -4.24
N LYS A 60 -2.26 -9.41 -3.73
CA LYS A 60 -3.73 -9.42 -3.88
C LYS A 60 -4.36 -8.16 -3.33
N LYS A 61 -3.97 -7.71 -2.14
CA LYS A 61 -4.54 -6.49 -1.54
C LYS A 61 -4.15 -5.22 -2.29
N ILE A 62 -2.91 -5.13 -2.77
CA ILE A 62 -2.47 -4.01 -3.62
C ILE A 62 -3.25 -4.00 -4.94
N ALA A 63 -3.41 -5.15 -5.60
CA ALA A 63 -4.19 -5.29 -6.82
C ALA A 63 -5.67 -4.93 -6.58
N GLY A 64 -6.24 -5.36 -5.47
CA GLY A 64 -7.60 -5.02 -5.06
C GLY A 64 -7.79 -3.52 -4.86
N LEU A 65 -6.81 -2.85 -4.23
CA LEU A 65 -6.82 -1.40 -4.04
C LEU A 65 -6.75 -0.65 -5.37
N LEU A 66 -5.88 -1.07 -6.30
CA LEU A 66 -5.78 -0.49 -7.64
C LEU A 66 -7.08 -0.65 -8.43
N LEU A 67 -7.72 -1.82 -8.36
CA LEU A 67 -9.01 -2.10 -9.00
C LEU A 67 -10.13 -1.23 -8.43
N LEU A 68 -10.10 -0.95 -7.12
CA LEU A 68 -11.07 -0.04 -6.48
C LEU A 68 -10.88 1.41 -6.93
N VAL A 69 -9.64 1.89 -6.99
CA VAL A 69 -9.33 3.24 -7.49
C VAL A 69 -9.75 3.37 -8.96
N PHE A 70 -9.42 2.37 -9.79
CA PHE A 70 -9.82 2.33 -11.20
C PHE A 70 -11.33 2.24 -11.37
N GLY A 71 -12.00 1.35 -10.64
CA GLY A 71 -13.45 1.20 -10.66
C GLY A 71 -14.17 2.46 -10.20
N GLY A 72 -13.69 3.10 -9.12
CA GLY A 72 -14.21 4.37 -8.64
C GLY A 72 -14.04 5.50 -9.66
N PHE A 73 -12.89 5.57 -10.34
CA PHE A 73 -12.67 6.51 -11.43
C PHE A 73 -13.65 6.26 -12.59
N MET A 74 -13.86 5.01 -12.98
CA MET A 74 -14.78 4.60 -14.04
C MET A 74 -16.25 4.88 -13.71
N ILE A 75 -16.63 4.87 -12.44
CA ILE A 75 -18.01 5.16 -12.01
C ILE A 75 -18.25 6.68 -11.88
N LEU A 76 -17.30 7.41 -11.30
CA LEU A 76 -17.50 8.80 -10.92
C LEU A 76 -17.08 9.80 -11.99
N LYS A 77 -16.07 9.46 -12.80
CA LYS A 77 -15.39 10.40 -13.71
C LYS A 77 -15.42 9.97 -15.18
N PHE A 78 -15.82 8.73 -15.45
CA PHE A 78 -15.90 8.19 -16.81
C PHE A 78 -17.37 8.06 -17.25
N PRO A 79 -17.78 8.55 -18.44
CA PRO A 79 -17.13 9.46 -19.37
C PRO A 79 -17.84 10.82 -19.37
N ASP A 80 -17.13 11.82 -18.84
CA ASP A 80 -17.59 13.21 -18.86
C ASP A 80 -17.00 13.94 -20.07
N ILE A 81 -17.30 13.44 -21.27
CA ILE A 81 -16.88 14.06 -22.54
C ILE A 81 -18.13 14.32 -23.38
N ASP A 82 -18.82 15.40 -23.04
CA ASP A 82 -19.99 15.95 -23.74
C ASP A 82 -19.77 16.24 -25.24
N VAL A 83 -18.56 16.03 -25.77
CA VAL A 83 -18.18 16.40 -27.14
C VAL A 83 -17.81 15.20 -28.03
N TYR A 84 -17.49 14.02 -27.48
CA TYR A 84 -16.88 12.93 -28.28
C TYR A 84 -17.45 11.52 -28.12
N GLN A 85 -18.40 11.24 -27.22
CA GLN A 85 -18.85 9.86 -26.99
C GLN A 85 -20.39 9.67 -26.94
N PRO A 86 -20.95 8.68 -27.67
CA PRO A 86 -22.34 8.29 -27.53
C PRO A 86 -22.65 7.79 -26.11
N LYS A 87 -23.79 8.19 -25.54
CA LYS A 87 -24.28 7.81 -24.19
C LYS A 87 -24.24 6.29 -23.88
N GLY A 88 -24.23 5.43 -24.89
CA GLY A 88 -24.08 3.98 -24.72
C GLY A 88 -22.71 3.55 -24.16
N TYR A 89 -21.63 4.28 -24.48
CA TYR A 89 -20.30 3.98 -23.97
C TYR A 89 -20.15 4.35 -22.49
N THR A 90 -20.93 5.34 -22.02
CA THR A 90 -21.04 5.71 -20.60
C THR A 90 -21.54 4.57 -19.75
N ILE A 91 -22.62 3.93 -20.17
CA ILE A 91 -23.25 2.84 -19.41
C ILE A 91 -22.30 1.65 -19.32
N THR A 92 -21.61 1.31 -20.42
CA THR A 92 -20.62 0.24 -20.45
C THR A 92 -19.41 0.54 -19.55
N GLY A 93 -18.92 1.79 -19.54
CA GLY A 93 -17.83 2.21 -18.67
C GLY A 93 -18.18 2.10 -17.19
N ILE A 94 -19.37 2.57 -16.81
CA ILE A 94 -19.88 2.44 -15.44
C ILE A 94 -20.02 0.96 -15.05
N PHE A 95 -20.56 0.13 -15.95
CA PHE A 95 -20.71 -1.31 -15.70
C PHE A 95 -19.37 -2.02 -15.48
N ILE A 96 -18.37 -1.74 -16.32
CA ILE A 96 -16.99 -2.24 -16.12
C ILE A 96 -16.42 -1.71 -14.79
N GLY A 97 -16.64 -0.44 -14.47
CA GLY A 97 -16.22 0.16 -13.21
C GLY A 97 -16.79 -0.55 -11.98
N ILE A 98 -18.08 -0.91 -12.02
CA ILE A 98 -18.74 -1.67 -10.95
C ILE A 98 -18.13 -3.07 -10.82
N ILE A 99 -17.88 -3.78 -11.93
CA ILE A 99 -17.22 -5.09 -11.90
C ILE A 99 -15.83 -4.98 -11.27
N CYS A 100 -15.03 -4.00 -11.68
CA CYS A 100 -13.71 -3.74 -11.12
C CYS A 100 -13.79 -3.41 -9.62
N ALA A 101 -14.77 -2.61 -9.19
CA ALA A 101 -14.96 -2.27 -7.79
C ALA A 101 -15.35 -3.51 -6.96
N VAL A 102 -16.26 -4.36 -7.45
CA VAL A 102 -16.67 -5.60 -6.77
C VAL A 102 -15.50 -6.56 -6.63
N ILE A 103 -14.72 -6.78 -7.68
CA ILE A 103 -13.52 -7.62 -7.64
C ILE A 103 -12.46 -7.01 -6.72
N GLY A 104 -12.30 -5.69 -6.75
CA GLY A 104 -11.37 -4.95 -5.88
C GLY A 104 -11.71 -5.11 -4.40
N VAL A 105 -12.98 -4.94 -4.03
CA VAL A 105 -13.48 -5.18 -2.66
C VAL A 105 -13.29 -6.63 -2.26
N TYR A 106 -13.59 -7.58 -3.15
CA TYR A 106 -13.40 -9.01 -2.88
C TYR A 106 -11.93 -9.32 -2.56
N LEU A 107 -10.98 -8.82 -3.35
CA LEU A 107 -9.53 -9.00 -3.12
C LEU A 107 -9.00 -8.28 -1.88
N LEU A 108 -9.70 -7.23 -1.40
CA LEU A 108 -9.36 -6.57 -0.14
C LEU A 108 -9.89 -7.33 1.08
N LEU A 109 -11.02 -8.02 0.95
CA LEU A 109 -11.62 -8.78 2.05
C LEU A 109 -11.07 -10.22 2.14
N PHE A 110 -10.75 -10.86 1.02
CA PHE A 110 -10.32 -12.25 0.89
C PHE A 110 -8.96 -12.38 0.19
#